data_AF-A0A7C3IV88-F1
#
_entry.id   AF-A0A7C3IV88-F1
#
_cell.length_a   1.000
_cell.length_b   1.000
_cell.length_c   1.000
_cell.angle_alpha   90.00
_cell.angle_beta   90.00
_cell.angle_gamma   90.00
#
_symmetry.space_group_name_H-M   'P 1'
#
loop_
_entity.id
_entity.type
_entity.pdbx_description
1 polymer ?
#
loop_
_entity_poly.entity_id
_entity_poly.type
_entity_poly.pdbx_seq_one_letter_code
_entity_poly.pdbx_strand_id
1 'polypeptide(L)'
;MKTKSKRGELTLNNLIEIIDSQSTENHFIELSDEVFLSLDYEIAKALADKYGATLLMKLPSREIKFFEWLYENDREIWNDLWGNTEEEPYIVGMSFLPVLINKMRGYPICDLLDNDNYYFTSAHIVDKESEILIESARTRFMNNEDLTTAQLLILQISVSPTDIWHFAYNFNIDLEEAKKAVEDLVQDNALVHLKEVEYLAPFIDF
;
A
#
# COMPACT_ATOMS: atom_id res chain seq x y z
N MET A 1 36.96 17.54 -15.62
CA MET A 1 36.98 16.68 -14.42
C MET A 1 35.65 16.85 -13.70
N LYS A 2 34.77 15.84 -13.77
CA LYS A 2 33.48 15.85 -13.07
C LYS A 2 33.72 15.43 -11.61
N THR A 3 33.51 16.35 -10.68
CA THR A 3 33.34 16.04 -9.26
C THR A 3 32.00 15.33 -9.08
N LYS A 4 32.04 14.00 -8.98
CA LYS A 4 30.90 13.22 -8.50
C LYS A 4 30.72 13.53 -7.01
N SER A 5 29.54 14.06 -6.67
CA SER A 5 29.05 14.22 -5.31
C SER A 5 29.07 12.86 -4.59
N LYS A 6 29.77 12.78 -3.46
CA LYS A 6 29.59 11.70 -2.47
C LYS A 6 28.30 12.00 -1.71
N ARG A 7 27.16 11.49 -2.16
CA ARG A 7 26.04 11.23 -1.24
C ARG A 7 26.50 10.11 -0.32
N GLY A 8 26.59 10.38 0.99
CA GLY A 8 26.86 9.33 1.96
C GLY A 8 25.68 8.36 1.97
N GLU A 9 25.95 7.07 1.78
CA GLU A 9 24.95 6.03 2.04
C GLU A 9 24.58 6.10 3.53
N LEU A 10 23.29 6.28 3.83
CA LEU A 10 22.77 6.13 5.17
C LEU A 10 22.94 4.67 5.57
N THR A 11 23.76 4.40 6.59
CA THR A 11 23.96 3.05 7.10
C THR A 11 22.88 2.70 8.13
N LEU A 12 22.60 1.40 8.33
CA LEU A 12 21.69 0.93 9.37
C LEU A 12 22.02 1.51 10.75
N ASN A 13 23.31 1.66 11.09
CA ASN A 13 23.74 2.24 12.36
C ASN A 13 23.35 3.72 12.47
N ASN A 14 23.46 4.50 11.39
CA ASN A 14 23.03 5.89 11.42
C ASN A 14 21.51 6.01 11.59
N LEU A 15 20.74 5.11 10.98
CA LEU A 15 19.29 5.07 11.12
C LEU A 15 18.85 4.66 12.53
N ILE A 16 19.56 3.71 13.14
CA ILE A 16 19.35 3.32 14.54
C ILE A 16 19.59 4.52 15.47
N GLU A 17 20.68 5.27 15.29
CA GLU A 17 20.94 6.48 16.09
C GLU A 17 19.84 7.52 15.95
N ILE A 18 19.35 7.75 14.73
CA ILE A 18 18.23 8.67 14.47
C ILE A 18 16.97 8.20 15.21
N ILE A 19 16.59 6.92 15.06
CA ILE A 19 15.38 6.36 15.67
C ILE A 19 15.48 6.38 17.20
N ASP A 20 16.60 5.94 17.76
CA ASP A 20 16.82 5.92 19.20
C ASP A 20 16.73 7.34 19.78
N SER A 21 17.31 8.35 19.12
CA SER A 21 17.22 9.75 19.58
C SER A 21 15.79 10.30 19.56
N GLN A 22 15.00 9.98 18.54
CA GLN A 22 13.61 10.41 18.46
C GLN A 22 12.73 9.67 19.47
N SER A 23 12.98 8.37 19.70
CA SER A 23 12.18 7.54 20.62
C SER A 23 12.18 8.05 22.06
N THR A 24 13.20 8.81 22.45
CA THR A 24 13.30 9.40 23.78
C THR A 24 12.56 10.74 23.92
N GLU A 25 12.23 11.39 22.82
CA GLU A 25 11.69 12.76 22.78
C GLU A 25 10.24 12.82 22.26
N ASN A 26 9.85 11.90 21.38
CA ASN A 26 8.57 11.88 20.69
C ASN A 26 7.77 10.60 20.95
N HIS A 27 6.45 10.68 20.80
CA HIS A 27 5.56 9.52 20.89
C HIS A 27 5.63 8.62 19.65
N PHE A 28 6.14 9.14 18.52
CA PHE A 28 6.32 8.43 17.26
C PHE A 28 7.59 8.90 16.53
N ILE A 29 8.06 8.07 15.61
CA ILE A 29 9.22 8.34 14.76
C ILE A 29 8.77 9.05 13.47
N GLU A 30 9.46 10.13 13.11
CA GLU A 30 9.30 10.81 11.83
C GLU A 30 10.57 10.66 11.00
N LEU A 31 10.45 9.89 9.90
CA LEU A 31 11.52 9.72 8.93
C LEU A 31 11.30 10.67 7.77
N SER A 32 12.36 11.34 7.32
CA SER A 32 12.28 12.21 6.15
C SER A 32 12.09 11.42 4.86
N ASP A 33 11.51 12.05 3.84
CA ASP A 33 11.37 11.45 2.50
C ASP A 33 12.72 10.98 1.93
N GLU A 34 13.83 11.68 2.24
CA GLU A 34 15.17 11.27 1.83
C GLU A 34 15.60 9.94 2.47
N VAL A 35 15.23 9.72 3.74
CA VAL A 35 15.46 8.46 4.44
C VAL A 35 14.65 7.36 3.76
N PHE A 36 13.34 7.55 3.56
CA PHE A 36 12.48 6.57 2.88
C PHE A 36 13.00 6.19 1.49
N LEU A 37 13.50 7.15 0.72
CA LEU A 37 14.08 6.92 -0.61
C LEU A 37 15.42 6.18 -0.59
N SER A 38 16.12 6.18 0.54
CA SER A 38 17.42 5.53 0.73
C SER A 38 17.32 4.12 1.31
N LEU A 39 16.17 3.76 1.89
CA LEU A 39 15.95 2.45 2.47
C LEU A 39 15.82 1.38 1.38
N ASP A 40 16.52 0.27 1.57
CA ASP A 40 16.19 -0.99 0.92
C ASP A 40 15.35 -1.87 1.85
N TYR A 41 14.88 -2.99 1.31
CA TYR A 41 14.04 -3.93 2.05
C TYR A 41 14.76 -4.58 3.22
N GLU A 42 16.05 -4.89 3.10
CA GLU A 42 16.81 -5.56 4.16
C GLU A 42 16.97 -4.65 5.39
N ILE A 43 17.29 -3.38 5.16
CA ILE A 43 17.40 -2.37 6.22
C ILE A 43 16.03 -2.10 6.83
N ALA A 44 14.99 -1.90 6.00
CA ALA A 44 13.63 -1.66 6.49
C ALA A 44 13.14 -2.82 7.37
N LYS A 45 13.40 -4.07 6.95
CA LYS A 45 13.07 -5.27 7.71
C LYS A 45 13.84 -5.35 9.02
N ALA A 46 15.15 -5.10 9.01
CA ALA A 46 15.95 -5.10 10.23
C ALA A 46 15.48 -4.07 11.26
N LEU A 47 15.03 -2.89 10.80
CA LEU A 47 14.42 -1.87 11.65
C LEU A 47 13.04 -2.29 12.17
N ALA A 48 12.20 -2.87 11.31
CA ALA A 48 10.89 -3.39 11.70
C ALA A 48 11.00 -4.54 12.72
N ASP A 49 11.95 -5.45 12.56
CA ASP A 49 12.20 -6.55 13.51
C ASP A 49 12.66 -6.00 14.87
N LYS A 50 13.43 -4.91 14.88
CA LYS A 50 13.96 -4.30 16.11
C LYS A 50 12.91 -3.46 16.84
N TYR A 51 12.12 -2.68 16.12
CA TYR A 51 11.27 -1.63 16.69
C TYR A 51 9.76 -1.82 16.46
N GLY A 52 9.36 -2.70 15.55
CA GLY A 52 7.97 -2.81 15.07
C GLY A 52 6.96 -3.20 16.14
N ALA A 53 7.38 -3.84 17.22
CA ALA A 53 6.51 -4.20 18.34
C ALA A 53 6.32 -3.08 19.37
N THR A 54 7.16 -2.04 19.37
CA THR A 54 7.22 -1.06 20.46
C THR A 54 7.14 0.39 20.00
N LEU A 55 7.45 0.69 18.74
CA LEU A 55 7.47 2.05 18.22
C LEU A 55 6.42 2.26 17.13
N LEU A 56 5.84 3.45 17.15
CA LEU A 56 5.02 3.99 16.09
C LEU A 56 5.85 4.90 15.19
N MET A 57 5.43 5.08 13.95
CA MET A 57 5.99 6.01 13.00
C MET A 57 4.91 6.77 12.24
N LYS A 58 5.24 7.98 11.83
CA LYS A 58 4.42 8.75 10.89
C LYS A 58 4.60 8.21 9.47
N LEU A 59 3.50 8.13 8.73
CA LEU A 59 3.52 7.76 7.31
C LEU A 59 4.41 8.72 6.48
N PRO A 60 5.06 8.24 5.41
CA PRO A 60 5.82 9.10 4.51
C PRO A 60 4.91 10.12 3.81
N SER A 61 5.49 11.25 3.36
CA SER A 61 4.72 12.35 2.77
C SER A 61 3.86 11.95 1.56
N ARG A 62 4.28 10.92 0.80
CA ARG A 62 3.48 10.40 -0.32
C ARG A 62 2.20 9.73 0.14
N GLU A 63 2.25 9.00 1.24
CA GLU A 63 1.12 8.25 1.80
C GLU A 63 0.17 9.21 2.51
N ILE A 64 0.69 10.20 3.22
CA ILE A 64 -0.14 11.28 3.77
C ILE A 64 -0.94 11.95 2.65
N LYS A 65 -0.32 12.27 1.51
CA LYS A 65 -1.04 12.84 0.35
C LYS A 65 -2.12 11.91 -0.21
N PHE A 66 -1.86 10.60 -0.22
CA PHE A 66 -2.88 9.61 -0.60
C PHE A 66 -4.06 9.62 0.38
N PHE A 67 -3.81 9.62 1.68
CA PHE A 67 -4.89 9.64 2.67
C PHE A 67 -5.65 10.97 2.72
N GLU A 68 -5.00 12.10 2.44
CA GLU A 68 -5.69 13.38 2.25
C GLU A 68 -6.60 13.35 1.01
N TRP A 69 -6.14 12.73 -0.09
CA TRP A 69 -7.00 12.48 -1.24
C TRP A 69 -8.17 11.55 -0.88
N LEU A 70 -7.93 10.50 -0.09
CA LEU A 70 -8.97 9.58 0.38
C LEU A 70 -10.01 10.31 1.23
N TYR A 71 -9.59 11.23 2.11
CA TYR A 71 -10.51 12.06 2.91
C TYR A 71 -11.47 12.88 2.04
N GLU A 72 -10.99 13.39 0.91
CA GLU A 72 -11.81 14.17 -0.03
C GLU A 72 -12.73 13.32 -0.91
N ASN A 73 -12.31 12.09 -1.25
CA ASN A 73 -12.98 11.26 -2.27
C ASN A 73 -13.80 10.09 -1.69
N ASP A 74 -13.44 9.58 -0.51
CA ASP A 74 -14.15 8.50 0.18
C ASP A 74 -14.02 8.64 1.71
N ARG A 75 -14.72 9.64 2.24
CA ARG A 75 -14.61 10.04 3.65
C ARG A 75 -15.04 8.95 4.64
N GLU A 76 -15.96 8.07 4.26
CA GLU A 76 -16.42 6.98 5.14
C GLU A 76 -15.28 6.00 5.41
N ILE A 77 -14.51 5.65 4.38
CA ILE A 77 -13.33 4.80 4.49
C ILE A 77 -12.23 5.47 5.29
N TRP A 78 -11.98 6.77 5.05
CA TRP A 78 -11.02 7.51 5.86
C TRP A 78 -11.42 7.53 7.35
N ASN A 79 -12.71 7.70 7.66
CA ASN A 79 -13.20 7.72 9.04
C ASN A 79 -13.08 6.35 9.72
N ASP A 80 -13.29 5.26 9.00
CA ASP A 80 -13.11 3.89 9.50
C ASP A 80 -11.66 3.66 9.94
N LEU A 81 -10.70 4.15 9.16
CA LEU A 81 -9.27 4.03 9.45
C LEU A 81 -8.78 4.99 10.53
N TRP A 82 -9.22 6.26 10.51
CA TRP A 82 -8.61 7.34 11.28
C TRP A 82 -9.58 8.10 12.20
N GLY A 83 -10.86 8.11 11.87
CA GLY A 83 -11.87 9.00 12.47
C GLY A 83 -12.35 8.60 13.87
N ASN A 84 -12.10 7.35 14.28
CA ASN A 84 -12.58 6.81 15.56
C ASN A 84 -11.55 6.95 16.71
N THR A 85 -10.52 7.80 16.56
CA THR A 85 -9.47 7.98 17.57
C THR A 85 -9.29 9.46 17.95
N GLU A 86 -8.88 9.71 19.20
CA GLU A 86 -8.41 11.04 19.62
C GLU A 86 -6.93 11.28 19.22
N GLU A 87 -6.30 10.30 18.57
CA GLU A 87 -4.89 10.33 18.18
C GLU A 87 -4.68 11.11 16.87
N GLU A 88 -3.44 11.56 16.67
CA GLU A 88 -3.06 12.20 15.40
C GLU A 88 -3.13 11.15 14.27
N PRO A 89 -3.81 11.42 13.14
CA PRO A 89 -3.93 10.47 12.05
C PRO A 89 -2.57 10.21 11.39
N TYR A 90 -2.50 9.13 10.60
CA TYR A 90 -1.32 8.76 9.81
C TYR A 90 -0.11 8.31 10.64
N ILE A 91 -0.36 7.86 11.85
CA ILE A 91 0.62 7.20 12.72
C ILE A 91 0.32 5.71 12.72
N VAL A 92 1.32 4.89 12.40
CA VAL A 92 1.20 3.44 12.26
C VAL A 92 2.37 2.73 12.94
N GLY A 93 2.23 1.43 13.22
CA GLY A 93 3.33 0.64 13.77
C GLY A 93 4.56 0.61 12.87
N MET A 94 5.77 0.67 13.45
CA MET A 94 7.01 0.54 12.70
C MET A 94 7.16 -0.80 11.97
N SER A 95 6.35 -1.80 12.33
CA SER A 95 6.24 -3.08 11.63
C SER A 95 5.87 -2.92 10.15
N PHE A 96 5.19 -1.83 9.77
CA PHE A 96 4.82 -1.55 8.38
C PHE A 96 5.94 -0.95 7.52
N LEU A 97 7.09 -0.61 8.10
CA LEU A 97 8.19 0.03 7.37
C LEU A 97 8.62 -0.69 6.08
N PRO A 98 8.73 -2.04 6.04
CA PRO A 98 9.10 -2.76 4.82
C PRO A 98 8.06 -2.65 3.70
N VAL A 99 6.79 -2.44 4.05
CA VAL A 99 5.72 -2.25 3.07
C VAL A 99 5.76 -0.81 2.53
N LEU A 100 6.00 0.17 3.39
CA LEU A 100 5.99 1.60 3.06
C LEU A 100 7.15 2.07 2.17
N ILE A 101 8.22 1.29 2.02
CA ILE A 101 9.27 1.61 1.04
C ILE A 101 8.84 1.30 -0.40
N ASN A 102 7.81 0.46 -0.60
CA ASN A 102 7.27 0.16 -1.93
C ASN A 102 6.34 1.27 -2.41
N LYS A 103 6.79 1.99 -3.45
CA LYS A 103 6.10 3.16 -4.00
C LYS A 103 4.72 2.90 -4.59
N MET A 104 4.40 1.65 -4.94
CA MET A 104 3.14 1.28 -5.59
C MET A 104 2.10 0.69 -4.63
N ARG A 105 2.51 0.17 -3.47
CA ARG A 105 1.60 -0.49 -2.52
C ARG A 105 1.03 0.47 -1.47
N GLY A 106 1.89 1.34 -0.93
CA GLY A 106 1.49 2.20 0.18
C GLY A 106 1.11 1.46 1.46
N TYR A 107 0.44 2.14 2.38
CA TYR A 107 -0.11 1.53 3.59
C TYR A 107 -1.40 0.76 3.25
N PRO A 108 -1.43 -0.57 3.41
CA PRO A 108 -2.54 -1.37 2.89
C PRO A 108 -3.85 -1.08 3.64
N ILE A 109 -4.94 -0.88 2.90
CA ILE A 109 -6.30 -0.78 3.47
C ILE A 109 -6.94 -2.17 3.42
N CYS A 110 -6.89 -2.89 4.54
CA CYS A 110 -7.28 -4.30 4.61
C CYS A 110 -7.93 -4.72 5.94
N ASP A 111 -8.24 -3.77 6.81
CA ASP A 111 -8.75 -3.99 8.16
C ASP A 111 -9.94 -3.06 8.50
N LEU A 112 -10.72 -2.67 7.48
CA LEU A 112 -11.94 -1.89 7.67
C LEU A 112 -12.96 -2.68 8.48
N LEU A 113 -13.59 -2.02 9.45
CA LEU A 113 -14.52 -2.63 10.41
C LEU A 113 -15.97 -2.28 10.10
N ASP A 114 -16.21 -1.05 9.65
CA ASP A 114 -17.56 -0.53 9.38
C ASP A 114 -17.90 -0.56 7.87
N ASN A 115 -16.90 -0.77 7.01
CA ASN A 115 -17.04 -0.76 5.55
C ASN A 115 -16.46 -2.01 4.88
N ASP A 116 -16.90 -2.28 3.66
CA ASP A 116 -16.39 -3.39 2.84
C ASP A 116 -14.88 -3.22 2.56
N ASN A 117 -14.09 -4.25 2.84
CA ASN A 117 -12.69 -4.30 2.44
C ASN A 117 -12.56 -4.55 0.94
N TYR A 118 -11.71 -3.76 0.27
CA TYR A 118 -11.38 -3.91 -1.15
C TYR A 118 -9.90 -4.23 -1.36
N TYR A 119 -9.35 -5.11 -0.53
CA TYR A 119 -7.98 -5.57 -0.62
C TYR A 119 -7.90 -6.90 -1.38
N PHE A 120 -7.01 -6.96 -2.36
CA PHE A 120 -6.88 -8.13 -3.22
C PHE A 120 -5.45 -8.63 -3.28
N THR A 121 -5.31 -9.95 -3.34
CA THR A 121 -4.06 -10.66 -3.60
C THR A 121 -4.23 -11.60 -4.78
N SER A 122 -3.13 -12.14 -5.31
CA SER A 122 -3.20 -13.14 -6.38
C SER A 122 -4.01 -14.39 -5.98
N ALA A 123 -4.13 -14.70 -4.68
CA ALA A 123 -4.93 -15.82 -4.18
C ALA A 123 -6.45 -15.60 -4.34
N HIS A 124 -6.89 -14.36 -4.60
CA HIS A 124 -8.29 -14.06 -4.88
C HIS A 124 -8.66 -14.24 -6.36
N ILE A 125 -7.68 -14.50 -7.23
CA ILE A 125 -7.90 -14.71 -8.66
C ILE A 125 -8.36 -16.16 -8.91
N VAL A 126 -9.39 -16.36 -9.72
CA VAL A 126 -9.95 -17.68 -10.03
C VAL A 126 -9.24 -18.32 -11.24
N ASP A 127 -8.48 -19.41 -11.01
CA ASP A 127 -7.53 -20.00 -11.97
C ASP A 127 -8.00 -20.12 -13.44
N LYS A 128 -9.15 -20.75 -13.72
CA LYS A 128 -9.46 -21.19 -15.09
C LYS A 128 -9.92 -20.10 -16.05
N GLU A 129 -10.70 -19.13 -15.57
CA GLU A 129 -11.27 -18.06 -16.42
C GLU A 129 -10.37 -16.82 -16.40
N SER A 130 -9.67 -16.58 -15.29
CA SER A 130 -8.80 -15.42 -15.13
C SER A 130 -7.46 -15.53 -15.85
N GLU A 131 -6.93 -16.74 -16.08
CA GLU A 131 -5.67 -16.91 -16.84
C GLU A 131 -5.76 -16.28 -18.24
N ILE A 132 -6.87 -16.50 -18.96
CA ILE A 132 -7.09 -15.94 -20.30
C ILE A 132 -7.18 -14.41 -20.24
N LEU A 133 -7.89 -13.88 -19.23
CA LEU A 133 -8.05 -12.45 -19.04
C LEU A 133 -6.71 -11.77 -18.71
N ILE A 134 -5.90 -12.38 -17.84
CA ILE A 134 -4.58 -11.87 -17.43
C ILE A 134 -3.61 -11.91 -18.61
N GLU A 135 -3.55 -13.00 -19.36
CA GLU A 135 -2.66 -13.11 -20.52
C GLU A 135 -3.06 -12.14 -21.63
N SER A 136 -4.36 -11.93 -21.83
CA SER A 136 -4.88 -10.90 -22.73
C SER A 136 -4.46 -9.49 -22.28
N ALA A 137 -4.69 -9.15 -21.01
CA ALA A 137 -4.29 -7.86 -20.44
C ALA A 137 -2.76 -7.63 -20.54
N ARG A 138 -1.97 -8.66 -20.24
CA ARG A 138 -0.51 -8.63 -20.35
C ARG A 138 -0.06 -8.38 -21.78
N THR A 139 -0.65 -9.07 -22.76
CA THR A 139 -0.31 -8.89 -24.18
C THR A 139 -0.60 -7.46 -24.64
N ARG A 140 -1.78 -6.93 -24.28
CA ARG A 140 -2.17 -5.55 -24.61
C ARG A 140 -1.23 -4.53 -23.97
N PHE A 141 -0.87 -4.72 -22.69
CA PHE A 141 0.10 -3.89 -21.99
C PHE A 141 1.46 -3.87 -22.70
N MET A 142 1.98 -5.05 -23.07
CA MET A 142 3.26 -5.19 -23.78
C MET A 142 3.25 -4.55 -25.18
N ASN A 143 2.07 -4.46 -25.80
CA ASN A 143 1.86 -3.80 -27.09
C ASN A 143 1.60 -2.28 -26.97
N ASN A 144 1.59 -1.71 -25.75
CA ASN A 144 1.13 -0.34 -25.48
C ASN A 144 -0.30 -0.07 -25.95
N GLU A 145 -1.18 -1.06 -25.84
CA GLU A 145 -2.61 -0.90 -26.07
C GLU A 145 -3.34 -0.51 -24.77
N ASP A 146 -4.42 0.25 -24.90
CA ASP A 146 -5.21 0.70 -23.76
C ASP A 146 -5.88 -0.46 -23.04
N LEU A 147 -5.71 -0.57 -21.73
CA LEU A 147 -6.42 -1.54 -20.90
C LEU A 147 -7.75 -0.97 -20.43
N THR A 148 -8.77 -1.82 -20.32
CA THR A 148 -9.94 -1.48 -19.49
C THR A 148 -9.54 -1.46 -18.01
N THR A 149 -10.29 -0.75 -17.17
CA THR A 149 -10.03 -0.68 -15.73
C THR A 149 -10.02 -2.07 -15.07
N ALA A 150 -10.92 -2.97 -15.47
CA ALA A 150 -10.92 -4.37 -15.02
C ALA A 150 -9.66 -5.15 -15.44
N GLN A 151 -9.20 -4.98 -16.69
CA GLN A 151 -7.95 -5.61 -17.17
C GLN A 151 -6.71 -5.07 -16.45
N LEU A 152 -6.68 -3.76 -16.18
CA LEU A 152 -5.58 -3.15 -15.45
C LEU A 152 -5.58 -3.60 -13.99
N LEU A 153 -6.75 -3.67 -13.34
CA LEU A 153 -6.91 -4.13 -11.97
C LEU A 153 -6.47 -5.58 -11.79
N ILE A 154 -6.99 -6.51 -12.61
CA ILE A 154 -6.63 -7.93 -12.49
C ILE A 154 -5.14 -8.16 -12.78
N LEU A 155 -4.55 -7.39 -13.71
CA LEU A 155 -3.12 -7.44 -13.99
C LEU A 155 -2.32 -6.94 -12.78
N GLN A 156 -2.72 -5.84 -12.14
CA GLN A 156 -2.09 -5.32 -10.93
C GLN A 156 -2.13 -6.36 -9.80
N ILE A 157 -3.31 -6.93 -9.50
CA ILE A 157 -3.50 -7.94 -8.45
C ILE A 157 -2.63 -9.18 -8.70
N SER A 158 -2.47 -9.58 -9.97
CA SER A 158 -1.66 -10.74 -10.36
C SER A 158 -0.16 -10.59 -10.06
N VAL A 159 0.33 -9.35 -9.97
CA VAL A 159 1.75 -9.03 -9.73
C VAL A 159 2.00 -8.61 -8.29
N SER A 160 1.02 -7.93 -7.67
CA SER A 160 1.13 -7.45 -6.30
C SER A 160 -0.23 -7.28 -5.66
N PRO A 161 -0.38 -7.67 -4.38
CA PRO A 161 -1.44 -7.18 -3.53
C PRO A 161 -1.67 -5.66 -3.63
N THR A 162 -2.93 -5.26 -3.61
CA THR A 162 -3.39 -3.87 -3.72
C THR A 162 -4.78 -3.74 -3.11
N ASP A 163 -5.10 -2.58 -2.56
CA ASP A 163 -6.49 -2.17 -2.37
C ASP A 163 -6.97 -1.27 -3.52
N ILE A 164 -8.29 -1.09 -3.61
CA ILE A 164 -8.91 -0.33 -4.69
C ILE A 164 -8.62 1.17 -4.63
N TRP A 165 -8.39 1.73 -3.45
CA TRP A 165 -8.15 3.15 -3.28
C TRP A 165 -6.73 3.52 -3.74
N HIS A 166 -5.72 2.74 -3.34
CA HIS A 166 -4.36 2.89 -3.89
C HIS A 166 -4.34 2.65 -5.39
N PHE A 167 -5.09 1.66 -5.89
CA PHE A 167 -5.22 1.41 -7.31
C PHE A 167 -5.79 2.65 -8.04
N ALA A 168 -6.94 3.17 -7.58
CA ALA A 168 -7.58 4.34 -8.18
C ALA A 168 -6.65 5.57 -8.15
N TYR A 169 -5.99 5.82 -7.02
CA TYR A 169 -5.06 6.93 -6.86
C TYR A 169 -3.84 6.82 -7.78
N ASN A 170 -3.18 5.65 -7.81
CA ASN A 170 -1.94 5.45 -8.56
C ASN A 170 -2.15 5.49 -10.08
N PHE A 171 -3.31 5.03 -10.56
CA PHE A 171 -3.65 5.02 -11.97
C PHE A 171 -4.53 6.19 -12.40
N ASN A 172 -4.87 7.10 -11.49
CA ASN A 172 -5.75 8.26 -11.73
C ASN A 172 -7.09 7.84 -12.35
N ILE A 173 -7.72 6.84 -11.72
CA ILE A 173 -9.02 6.27 -12.10
C ILE A 173 -10.06 6.77 -11.12
N ASP A 174 -11.27 7.05 -11.63
CA ASP A 174 -12.40 7.41 -10.79
C ASP A 174 -12.75 6.27 -9.82
N LEU A 175 -13.06 6.59 -8.56
CA LEU A 175 -13.25 5.57 -7.55
C LEU A 175 -14.47 4.68 -7.83
N GLU A 176 -15.54 5.24 -8.39
CA GLU A 176 -16.72 4.46 -8.76
C GLU A 176 -16.42 3.57 -9.96
N GLU A 177 -15.59 4.03 -10.90
CA GLU A 177 -15.09 3.18 -11.99
C GLU A 177 -14.23 2.03 -11.47
N ALA A 178 -13.36 2.28 -10.48
CA ALA A 178 -12.53 1.25 -9.86
C ALA A 178 -13.38 0.22 -9.10
N LYS A 179 -14.36 0.66 -8.30
CA LYS A 179 -15.34 -0.22 -7.62
C LYS A 179 -16.15 -1.02 -8.65
N LYS A 180 -16.57 -0.39 -9.76
CA LYS A 180 -17.29 -1.08 -10.83
C LYS A 180 -16.46 -2.17 -11.49
N ALA A 181 -15.17 -1.94 -11.70
CA ALA A 181 -14.26 -2.96 -12.23
C ALA A 181 -14.15 -4.18 -11.32
N VAL A 182 -14.19 -4.00 -9.99
CA VAL A 182 -14.26 -5.12 -9.03
C VAL A 182 -15.56 -5.89 -9.22
N GLU A 183 -16.70 -5.20 -9.29
CA GLU A 183 -18.00 -5.86 -9.52
C GLU A 183 -18.00 -6.67 -10.81
N ASP A 184 -17.48 -6.13 -11.90
CA ASP A 184 -17.43 -6.80 -13.20
C ASP A 184 -16.56 -8.05 -13.13
N LEU A 185 -15.37 -7.97 -12.51
CA LEU A 185 -14.50 -9.13 -12.30
C LEU A 185 -15.13 -10.20 -11.41
N VAL A 186 -15.90 -9.82 -10.39
CA VAL A 186 -16.64 -10.76 -9.53
C VAL A 186 -17.79 -11.41 -10.29
N GLN A 187 -18.53 -10.64 -11.09
CA GLN A 187 -19.63 -11.15 -11.93
C GLN A 187 -19.13 -12.13 -12.99
N ASP A 188 -17.96 -11.86 -13.58
CA ASP A 188 -17.29 -12.73 -14.55
C ASP A 188 -16.56 -13.91 -13.89
N ASN A 189 -16.71 -14.10 -12.57
CA ASN A 189 -16.08 -15.16 -11.80
C ASN A 189 -14.53 -15.16 -11.94
N ALA A 190 -13.95 -14.00 -12.20
CA ALA A 190 -12.50 -13.81 -12.34
C ALA A 190 -11.80 -13.45 -11.02
N LEU A 191 -12.55 -12.88 -10.07
CA LEU A 191 -12.05 -12.38 -8.79
C LEU A 191 -13.01 -12.73 -7.66
N VAL A 192 -12.48 -13.14 -6.52
CA VAL A 192 -13.23 -13.33 -5.28
C VAL A 192 -13.10 -12.07 -4.42
N HIS A 193 -14.22 -11.50 -4.00
CA HIS A 193 -14.25 -10.32 -3.12
C HIS A 193 -14.61 -10.70 -1.69
N LEU A 194 -13.60 -10.69 -0.81
CA LEU A 194 -13.76 -10.91 0.62
C LEU A 194 -13.90 -9.55 1.32
N LYS A 195 -15.13 -9.24 1.77
CA LYS A 195 -15.50 -7.91 2.30
C LYS A 195 -15.19 -7.75 3.79
N GLU A 196 -15.31 -8.82 4.57
CA GLU A 196 -15.10 -8.80 6.02
C GLU A 196 -13.63 -9.14 6.34
N VAL A 197 -13.07 -8.42 7.32
CA VAL A 197 -11.66 -8.55 7.72
C VAL A 197 -11.30 -9.96 8.17
N GLU A 198 -12.23 -10.68 8.81
CA GLU A 198 -12.01 -12.05 9.29
C GLU A 198 -11.75 -13.03 8.15
N TYR A 199 -12.38 -12.83 7.00
CA TYR A 199 -12.15 -13.66 5.81
C TYR A 199 -10.90 -13.24 5.06
N LEU A 200 -10.52 -11.97 5.15
CA LEU A 200 -9.36 -11.42 4.46
C LEU A 200 -8.04 -11.75 5.18
N ALA A 201 -8.06 -11.82 6.52
CA ALA A 201 -6.88 -12.02 7.37
C ALA A 201 -5.92 -13.15 6.92
N PRO A 202 -6.39 -14.33 6.46
CA PRO A 202 -5.50 -15.40 5.97
C PRO A 202 -4.67 -15.04 4.73
N PHE A 203 -5.03 -13.97 4.00
CA PHE A 203 -4.40 -13.56 2.75
C PHE A 203 -3.49 -12.34 2.89
N ILE A 204 -3.43 -11.73 4.07
CA ILE A 204 -2.64 -10.54 4.33
C ILE A 204 -1.22 -10.97 4.72
N ASP A 205 -0.22 -10.52 3.95
CA ASP A 205 1.20 -10.75 4.22
C ASP A 205 1.99 -9.46 3.99
N PHE A 206 2.84 -9.08 4.96
CA PHE A 206 3.55 -7.80 5.03
C PHE A 206 5.07 -7.98 4.92
#